data_AF-A0AA38IC17-F1
#
_entry.id   AF-A0AA38IC17-F1
#
_cell.length_a   1.000
_cell.length_b   1.000
_cell.length_c   1.000
_cell.angle_alpha   90.00
_cell.angle_beta   90.00
_cell.angle_gamma   90.00
#
_symmetry.space_group_name_H-M   'P 1'
#
loop_
_entity.id
_entity.type
_entity.pdbx_description
1 polymer ?
#
loop_
_entity_poly.entity_id
_entity_poly.type
_entity_poly.pdbx_seq_one_letter_code
_entity_poly.pdbx_strand_id
1 'polypeptide(L)'
;MECDTSSLDEETSSLLNNGSSGDFEKQSELNDFDENEDTRSELKFDRELETEAERTKRAKIEEALSNNNSGLKTWQQLAIDEFGLVGDDLRRKVWPLLLELDPDGVEKTPLLEELSNHSEYEQVVLDVNRSLKRFPPGIPYKQRLALQDQLTVLILRVIIKYPHLRYYQGYHDVAITFLLVVGEALGFSIMERLSTDHLRECMEPTMEKTSYRLTYIYPLLSRVDPKLYEFMDRAMVGTMFALPWYLTWFGHSLNQYKDVVRLYDFFLASPPLMPLYVAASLVVERREEVFEQGCDMASIHCLLSQIPDNLDFEGILQRALGYYKSHPPQKLESEVKKRVKKEAEQRKKEEMRIRKRLNRNNTIWVRFSNRVPSWLMFNYRSKYGLLFATATILLGYYAYYLKTTNSKQTFLGIFNT
;
A
#
# COMPACT_ATOMS: atom_id res chain seq x y z
N MET A 1 -4.14 41.66 57.90
CA MET A 1 -4.55 41.10 59.20
C MET A 1 -4.38 39.60 59.09
N GLU A 2 -3.32 39.10 59.68
CA GLU A 2 -3.02 37.67 59.87
C GLU A 2 -3.92 37.10 60.99
N CYS A 3 -4.31 35.82 60.88
CA CYS A 3 -4.33 34.85 61.99
C CYS A 3 -4.77 33.45 61.52
N ASP A 4 -3.80 32.55 61.37
CA ASP A 4 -3.62 31.27 62.06
C ASP A 4 -4.76 30.26 62.39
N THR A 5 -4.60 29.06 61.81
CA THR A 5 -4.47 27.70 62.43
C THR A 5 -5.65 26.85 62.97
N SER A 6 -5.37 25.52 62.92
CA SER A 6 -6.01 24.31 63.50
C SER A 6 -7.07 23.63 62.63
N SER A 7 -6.96 22.38 62.13
CA SER A 7 -6.46 21.07 62.60
C SER A 7 -7.44 20.25 63.45
N LEU A 8 -7.70 19.02 62.97
CA LEU A 8 -7.89 17.74 63.67
C LEU A 8 -9.20 16.98 63.39
N ASP A 9 -8.93 15.72 63.06
CA ASP A 9 -9.79 14.58 62.78
C ASP A 9 -10.37 13.93 64.05
N GLU A 10 -11.41 13.11 63.89
CA GLU A 10 -11.73 11.93 64.75
C GLU A 10 -12.68 11.01 63.92
N GLU A 11 -12.25 9.84 63.41
CA GLU A 11 -12.21 8.50 64.06
C GLU A 11 -13.61 7.99 64.51
N THR A 12 -14.16 6.84 64.11
CA THR A 12 -13.72 5.49 64.52
C THR A 12 -14.63 4.34 64.01
N SER A 13 -13.99 3.18 63.75
CA SER A 13 -14.41 1.78 64.02
C SER A 13 -15.60 1.12 63.28
N SER A 14 -15.71 -0.21 63.07
CA SER A 14 -14.83 -1.34 62.71
C SER A 14 -15.65 -2.65 62.91
N LEU A 15 -15.54 -3.63 61.97
CA LEU A 15 -15.50 -5.11 62.20
C LEU A 15 -16.83 -5.83 62.60
N LEU A 16 -17.22 -7.07 62.19
CA LEU A 16 -16.66 -8.25 61.48
C LEU A 16 -17.83 -9.24 61.19
N ASN A 17 -17.80 -10.05 60.12
CA ASN A 17 -17.45 -11.50 60.13
C ASN A 17 -18.01 -12.36 58.94
N ASN A 18 -17.08 -13.03 58.26
CA ASN A 18 -17.02 -14.41 57.72
C ASN A 18 -18.10 -15.08 56.85
N GLY A 19 -17.64 -15.69 55.73
CA GLY A 19 -18.10 -17.03 55.31
C GLY A 19 -18.07 -17.40 53.80
N SER A 20 -16.91 -17.92 53.32
CA SER A 20 -16.72 -19.04 52.38
C SER A 20 -17.33 -19.07 50.94
N SER A 21 -16.41 -19.02 49.96
CA SER A 21 -16.18 -19.94 48.81
C SER A 21 -17.26 -20.18 47.74
N GLY A 22 -16.89 -19.96 46.46
CA GLY A 22 -17.58 -20.52 45.29
C GLY A 22 -17.31 -19.76 43.98
N ASP A 23 -16.31 -20.24 43.23
CA ASP A 23 -15.83 -19.85 41.89
C ASP A 23 -16.86 -19.32 40.88
N PHE A 24 -16.52 -18.22 40.21
CA PHE A 24 -16.85 -17.99 38.80
C PHE A 24 -15.73 -17.15 38.15
N GLU A 25 -14.78 -17.84 37.51
CA GLU A 25 -13.90 -17.25 36.51
C GLU A 25 -14.75 -16.66 35.39
N LYS A 26 -14.60 -15.34 35.16
CA LYS A 26 -14.97 -14.72 33.88
C LYS A 26 -13.67 -14.20 33.28
N GLN A 27 -13.04 -15.06 32.49
CA GLN A 27 -11.92 -14.72 31.63
C GLN A 27 -12.30 -13.50 30.78
N SER A 28 -11.41 -12.53 30.80
CA SER A 28 -11.38 -11.39 29.90
C SER A 28 -11.16 -11.90 28.47
N GLU A 29 -12.24 -11.95 27.68
CA GLU A 29 -12.14 -11.93 26.22
C GLU A 29 -11.70 -10.51 25.81
N LEU A 30 -10.39 -10.28 25.84
CA LEU A 30 -9.75 -9.25 25.05
C LEU A 30 -9.83 -9.73 23.60
N ASN A 31 -10.65 -9.04 22.82
CA ASN A 31 -10.83 -9.27 21.41
C ASN A 31 -9.47 -9.38 20.70
N ASP A 32 -9.30 -10.54 20.07
CA ASP A 32 -8.31 -10.84 19.05
C ASP A 32 -8.55 -9.84 17.89
N PHE A 33 -7.91 -8.67 17.96
CA PHE A 33 -7.80 -7.77 16.82
C PHE A 33 -6.86 -8.47 15.85
N ASP A 34 -7.44 -8.91 14.73
CA ASP A 34 -6.75 -9.46 13.57
C ASP A 34 -5.51 -8.60 13.23
N GLU A 35 -4.33 -9.05 13.69
CA GLU A 35 -3.03 -8.45 13.40
C GLU A 35 -2.72 -8.69 11.91
N ASN A 36 -3.32 -7.87 11.05
CA ASN A 36 -2.69 -7.53 9.79
C ASN A 36 -1.45 -6.68 10.14
N GLU A 37 -0.36 -7.37 10.46
CA GLU A 37 0.95 -6.80 10.74
C GLU A 37 1.29 -5.79 9.63
N ASP A 38 1.37 -4.51 10.00
CA ASP A 38 1.67 -3.43 9.05
C ASP A 38 3.07 -3.67 8.48
N THR A 39 3.14 -4.18 7.24
CA THR A 39 4.41 -4.52 6.55
C THR A 39 5.25 -3.30 6.17
N ARG A 40 4.78 -2.07 6.45
CA ARG A 40 5.54 -0.83 6.26
C ARG A 40 6.74 -0.75 7.19
N SER A 41 7.85 -0.26 6.66
CA SER A 41 9.04 0.16 7.40
C SER A 41 8.85 1.55 8.04
N GLU A 42 9.50 1.76 9.18
CA GLU A 42 9.49 3.04 9.90
C GLU A 42 10.20 4.13 9.09
N LEU A 43 9.57 5.29 8.95
CA LEU A 43 10.14 6.44 8.25
C LEU A 43 11.17 7.14 9.16
N LYS A 44 12.41 7.26 8.69
CA LYS A 44 13.52 7.88 9.40
C LYS A 44 13.49 9.40 9.16
N PHE A 45 13.54 10.15 10.25
CA PHE A 45 13.48 11.63 10.28
C PHE A 45 14.82 12.25 10.69
N ASP A 46 15.92 11.53 10.49
CA ASP A 46 17.25 11.96 10.91
C ASP A 46 17.59 13.32 10.29
N ARG A 47 17.82 14.31 11.15
CA ARG A 47 18.22 15.66 10.73
C ARG A 47 19.71 15.67 10.47
N GLU A 48 20.08 15.40 9.22
CA GLU A 48 21.44 15.62 8.75
C GLU A 48 21.73 17.13 8.62
N LEU A 49 22.97 17.51 8.90
CA LEU A 49 23.42 18.88 8.66
C LEU A 49 23.49 19.13 7.16
N GLU A 50 22.98 20.29 6.73
CA GLU A 50 23.08 20.71 5.33
C GLU A 50 24.54 20.77 4.88
N THR A 51 24.81 20.09 3.76
CA THR A 51 26.09 20.14 3.04
C THR A 51 26.34 21.54 2.47
N GLU A 52 27.59 21.85 2.12
CA GLU A 52 27.94 23.14 1.49
C GLU A 52 27.18 23.39 0.17
N ALA A 53 26.90 22.32 -0.59
CA ALA A 53 26.08 22.39 -1.81
C ALA A 53 24.62 22.74 -1.49
N GLU A 54 24.02 22.09 -0.50
CA GLU A 54 22.66 22.38 -0.03
C GLU A 54 22.53 23.80 0.53
N ARG A 55 23.53 24.30 1.28
CA ARG A 55 23.55 25.69 1.77
C ARG A 55 23.60 26.71 0.63
N THR A 56 24.42 26.43 -0.39
CA THR A 56 24.48 27.26 -1.60
C THR A 56 23.14 27.26 -2.33
N LYS A 57 22.47 26.11 -2.40
CA LYS A 57 21.13 25.97 -2.99
C LYS A 57 20.08 26.75 -2.20
N ARG A 58 20.07 26.62 -0.87
CA ARG A 58 19.20 27.39 0.04
C ARG A 58 19.33 28.89 -0.19
N ALA A 59 20.55 29.41 -0.22
CA ALA A 59 20.79 30.84 -0.44
C ALA A 59 20.18 31.34 -1.77
N LYS A 60 20.28 30.55 -2.84
CA LYS A 60 19.64 30.87 -4.14
C LYS A 60 18.11 30.90 -4.06
N ILE A 61 17.51 29.99 -3.30
CA ILE A 61 16.05 29.94 -3.12
C ILE A 61 15.58 31.16 -2.31
N GLU A 62 16.31 31.50 -1.25
CA GLU A 62 16.01 32.68 -0.42
C GLU A 62 16.15 33.98 -1.20
N GLU A 63 17.19 34.10 -2.03
CA GLU A 63 17.34 35.22 -2.97
C GLU A 63 16.15 35.30 -3.94
N ALA A 64 15.76 34.18 -4.55
CA ALA A 64 14.61 34.14 -5.44
C ALA A 64 13.30 34.53 -4.73
N LEU A 65 13.10 34.13 -3.47
CA LEU A 65 11.94 34.49 -2.64
C LEU A 65 11.90 35.97 -2.28
N SER A 66 13.06 36.62 -2.17
CA SER A 66 13.14 38.07 -1.95
C SER A 66 12.86 38.89 -3.22
N ASN A 67 12.92 38.27 -4.40
CA ASN A 67 12.74 38.92 -5.68
C ASN A 67 11.30 38.80 -6.19
N ASN A 68 10.60 39.93 -6.29
CA ASN A 68 9.21 40.00 -6.77
C ASN A 68 9.03 39.58 -8.24
N ASN A 69 10.11 39.44 -9.02
CA ASN A 69 10.05 39.01 -10.42
C ASN A 69 10.15 37.47 -10.58
N SER A 70 10.34 36.71 -9.51
CA SER A 70 10.42 35.25 -9.57
C SER A 70 9.06 34.64 -9.90
N GLY A 71 8.94 34.04 -11.09
CA GLY A 71 7.72 33.38 -11.55
C GLY A 71 7.75 31.86 -11.41
N LEU A 72 6.66 31.20 -11.82
CA LEU A 72 6.48 29.74 -11.76
C LEU A 72 7.67 28.94 -12.32
N LYS A 73 8.22 29.36 -13.46
CA LYS A 73 9.36 28.67 -14.10
C LYS A 73 10.61 28.65 -13.21
N THR A 74 10.85 29.72 -12.46
CA THR A 74 11.98 29.80 -11.53
C THR A 74 11.79 28.79 -10.40
N TRP A 75 10.59 28.72 -9.82
CA TRP A 75 10.25 27.75 -8.77
C TRP A 75 10.37 26.31 -9.26
N GLN A 76 9.84 26.04 -10.47
CA GLN A 76 9.94 24.72 -11.09
C GLN A 76 11.39 24.30 -11.29
N GLN A 77 12.23 25.19 -11.83
CA GLN A 77 13.64 24.91 -12.03
C GLN A 77 14.35 24.65 -10.70
N LEU A 78 14.12 25.49 -9.69
CA LEU A 78 14.72 25.32 -8.37
C LEU A 78 14.35 23.98 -7.72
N ALA A 79 13.11 23.52 -7.87
CA ALA A 79 12.66 22.24 -7.31
C ALA A 79 13.12 21.01 -8.13
N ILE A 80 13.31 21.17 -9.45
CA ILE A 80 13.79 20.10 -10.34
C ILE A 80 15.30 19.88 -10.18
N ASP A 81 16.08 20.96 -10.16
CA ASP A 81 17.54 20.93 -10.01
C ASP A 81 17.97 20.16 -8.74
N GLU A 82 19.23 19.72 -8.71
CA GLU A 82 19.79 18.94 -7.60
C GLU A 82 19.50 19.55 -6.23
N PHE A 83 19.28 18.66 -5.25
CA PHE A 83 18.91 18.95 -3.86
C PHE A 83 17.48 19.51 -3.66
N GLY A 84 16.77 19.84 -4.74
CA GLY A 84 15.38 20.33 -4.66
C GLY A 84 15.26 21.58 -3.81
N LEU A 85 14.28 21.60 -2.90
CA LEU A 85 14.01 22.75 -2.04
C LEU A 85 14.74 22.68 -0.68
N VAL A 86 15.61 21.69 -0.49
CA VAL A 86 16.47 21.48 0.69
C VAL A 86 15.68 21.19 1.97
N GLY A 87 14.95 22.18 2.52
CA GLY A 87 14.33 22.13 3.83
C GLY A 87 12.83 22.46 3.84
N ASP A 88 12.13 21.94 4.85
CA ASP A 88 10.68 22.11 5.01
C ASP A 88 10.28 23.58 5.22
N ASP A 89 11.17 24.40 5.79
CA ASP A 89 10.97 25.83 5.95
C ASP A 89 10.87 26.58 4.61
N LEU A 90 11.62 26.13 3.58
CA LEU A 90 11.52 26.63 2.22
C LEU A 90 10.34 26.01 1.48
N ARG A 91 10.09 24.71 1.64
CA ARG A 91 8.93 24.01 1.05
C ARG A 91 7.60 24.66 1.42
N ARG A 92 7.45 25.05 2.69
CA ARG A 92 6.29 25.82 3.18
C ARG A 92 6.00 27.08 2.39
N LYS A 93 7.03 27.72 1.83
CA LYS A 93 6.89 28.94 1.03
C LYS A 93 6.74 28.63 -0.46
N VAL A 94 7.48 27.64 -0.97
CA VAL A 94 7.61 27.41 -2.42
C VAL A 94 6.57 26.43 -2.98
N TRP A 95 6.15 25.39 -2.23
CA TRP A 95 5.12 24.46 -2.71
C TRP A 95 3.81 25.14 -3.11
N PRO A 96 3.29 26.13 -2.34
CA PRO A 96 2.09 26.87 -2.76
C PRO A 96 2.32 27.68 -4.03
N LEU A 97 3.52 28.24 -4.21
CA LEU A 97 3.91 28.99 -5.41
C LEU A 97 4.03 28.10 -6.64
N LEU A 98 4.50 26.86 -6.48
CA LEU A 98 4.54 25.85 -7.57
C LEU A 98 3.15 25.48 -8.07
N LEU A 99 2.17 25.47 -7.17
CA LEU A 99 0.78 25.12 -7.46
C LEU A 99 -0.10 26.34 -7.77
N GLU A 100 0.50 27.54 -7.79
CA GLU A 100 -0.20 28.81 -8.02
C GLU A 100 -1.40 29.00 -7.08
N LEU A 101 -1.24 28.62 -5.80
CA LEU A 101 -2.29 28.73 -4.79
C LEU A 101 -2.49 30.18 -4.37
N ASP A 102 -3.75 30.56 -4.17
CA ASP A 102 -4.13 31.86 -3.63
C ASP A 102 -3.91 31.88 -2.10
N PRO A 103 -3.03 32.76 -1.56
CA PRO A 103 -2.77 32.84 -0.13
C PRO A 103 -3.99 33.27 0.71
N ASP A 104 -4.98 33.92 0.09
CA ASP A 104 -6.19 34.41 0.78
C ASP A 104 -7.38 33.45 0.68
N GLY A 105 -7.18 32.27 0.06
CA GLY A 105 -8.17 31.22 -0.11
C GLY A 105 -8.52 30.48 1.19
N VAL A 106 -9.01 31.20 2.21
CA VAL A 106 -9.45 30.60 3.48
C VAL A 106 -10.84 30.00 3.28
N GLU A 107 -10.88 28.70 3.04
CA GLU A 107 -12.13 27.97 2.97
C GLU A 107 -12.58 27.49 4.35
N LYS A 108 -13.90 27.49 4.57
CA LYS A 108 -14.49 27.00 5.82
C LYS A 108 -14.21 25.52 5.99
N THR A 109 -13.75 25.16 7.19
CA THR A 109 -13.61 23.76 7.59
C THR A 109 -15.02 23.19 7.82
N PRO A 110 -15.39 22.06 7.19
CA PRO A 110 -16.66 21.38 7.43
C PRO A 110 -16.84 21.02 8.91
N LEU A 111 -18.09 20.90 9.35
CA LEU A 111 -18.37 20.46 10.72
C LEU A 111 -18.03 18.98 10.88
N LEU A 112 -17.62 18.57 12.09
CA LEU A 112 -17.24 17.18 12.38
C LEU A 112 -18.37 16.17 12.06
N GLU A 113 -19.63 16.58 12.28
CA GLU A 113 -20.81 15.78 11.96
C GLU A 113 -20.98 15.53 10.45
N GLU A 114 -20.58 16.48 9.61
CA GLU A 114 -20.60 16.32 8.15
C GLU A 114 -19.53 15.32 7.70
N LEU A 115 -18.36 15.34 8.36
CA LEU A 115 -17.26 14.41 8.09
C LEU A 115 -17.63 12.97 8.47
N SER A 116 -18.20 12.76 9.66
CA SER A 116 -18.50 11.43 10.18
C SER A 116 -19.61 10.70 9.42
N ASN A 117 -20.49 11.43 8.75
CA ASN A 117 -21.59 10.85 7.98
C ASN A 117 -21.20 10.44 6.55
N HIS A 118 -19.96 10.70 6.13
CA HIS A 118 -19.48 10.38 4.79
C HIS A 118 -19.27 8.86 4.62
N SER A 119 -19.65 8.30 3.47
CA SER A 119 -19.54 6.84 3.22
C SER A 119 -18.12 6.31 3.31
N GLU A 120 -17.13 7.11 2.92
CA GLU A 120 -15.71 6.74 2.98
C GLU A 120 -15.04 7.05 4.35
N TYR A 121 -15.76 7.59 5.35
CA TYR A 121 -15.20 7.98 6.65
C TYR A 121 -14.45 6.83 7.34
N GLU A 122 -15.12 5.69 7.52
CA GLU A 122 -14.56 4.54 8.23
C GLU A 122 -13.29 4.02 7.54
N GLN A 123 -13.29 3.96 6.21
CA GLN A 123 -12.13 3.52 5.43
C GLN A 123 -10.94 4.47 5.59
N VAL A 124 -11.18 5.79 5.57
CA VAL A 124 -10.13 6.80 5.78
C VAL A 124 -9.54 6.66 7.19
N VAL A 125 -10.38 6.54 8.22
CA VAL A 125 -9.93 6.37 9.61
C VAL A 125 -9.10 5.09 9.77
N LEU A 126 -9.54 3.97 9.20
CA LEU A 126 -8.79 2.71 9.23
C LEU A 126 -7.41 2.86 8.58
N ASP A 127 -7.32 3.54 7.44
CA ASP A 127 -6.06 3.75 6.74
C ASP A 127 -5.11 4.69 7.49
N VAL A 128 -5.63 5.78 8.05
CA VAL A 128 -4.88 6.72 8.89
C VAL A 128 -4.35 6.01 10.15
N ASN A 129 -5.15 5.16 10.77
CA ASN A 129 -4.70 4.36 11.92
C ASN A 129 -3.59 3.37 11.55
N ARG A 130 -3.58 2.86 10.31
CA ARG A 130 -2.49 2.01 9.79
C ARG A 130 -1.26 2.80 9.34
N SER A 131 -1.25 4.13 9.41
CA SER A 131 -0.11 4.97 8.98
C SER A 131 0.81 5.40 10.14
N LEU A 132 0.66 4.80 11.32
CA LEU A 132 1.39 5.17 12.55
C LEU A 132 2.91 5.24 12.36
N LYS A 133 3.50 4.31 11.59
CA LYS A 133 4.95 4.24 11.31
C LYS A 133 5.48 5.38 10.42
N ARG A 134 4.57 6.21 9.87
CA ARG A 134 4.90 7.34 8.99
C ARG A 134 4.95 8.67 9.72
N PHE A 135 4.51 8.72 10.98
CA PHE A 135 4.67 9.88 11.83
C PHE A 135 6.08 9.94 12.44
N PRO A 136 6.59 11.14 12.77
CA PRO A 136 7.88 11.27 13.42
C PRO A 136 7.99 10.42 14.70
N PRO A 137 9.07 9.65 14.89
CA PRO A 137 9.24 8.85 16.10
C PRO A 137 9.38 9.77 17.32
N GLY A 138 8.95 9.28 18.49
CA GLY A 138 9.08 10.00 19.76
C GLY A 138 8.10 11.16 19.98
N ILE A 139 7.18 11.45 19.04
CA ILE A 139 6.13 12.44 19.32
C ILE A 139 5.17 11.95 20.43
N PRO A 140 4.72 12.85 21.33
CA PRO A 140 3.73 12.50 22.35
C PRO A 140 2.46 11.89 21.76
N TYR A 141 1.90 10.90 22.44
CA TYR A 141 0.68 10.20 21.98
C TYR A 141 -0.48 11.15 21.65
N LYS A 142 -0.72 12.16 22.49
CA LYS A 142 -1.77 13.17 22.23
C LYS A 142 -1.53 13.97 20.95
N GLN A 143 -0.27 14.33 20.68
CA GLN A 143 0.08 15.05 19.45
C GLN A 143 -0.07 14.16 18.22
N ARG A 144 0.24 12.88 18.34
CA ARG A 144 0.02 11.89 17.29
C ARG A 144 -1.45 11.75 16.94
N LEU A 145 -2.32 11.58 17.94
CA LEU A 145 -3.77 11.53 17.75
C LEU A 145 -4.27 12.79 17.05
N ALA A 146 -3.83 13.97 17.50
CA ALA A 146 -4.20 15.23 16.84
C ALA A 146 -3.79 15.28 15.37
N LEU A 147 -2.60 14.76 15.00
CA LEU A 147 -2.18 14.68 13.61
C LEU A 147 -3.00 13.68 12.79
N GLN A 148 -3.41 12.55 13.39
CA GLN A 148 -4.31 11.58 12.75
C GLN A 148 -5.70 12.18 12.50
N ASP A 149 -6.22 12.94 13.47
CA ASP A 149 -7.48 13.66 13.32
C ASP A 149 -7.37 14.71 12.20
N GLN A 150 -6.30 15.51 12.21
CA GLN A 150 -6.03 16.49 11.15
C GLN A 150 -5.91 15.85 9.76
N LEU A 151 -5.24 14.69 9.67
CA LEU A 151 -5.10 13.96 8.41
C LEU A 151 -6.45 13.45 7.91
N THR A 152 -7.27 12.90 8.80
CA THR A 152 -8.63 12.42 8.50
C THR A 152 -9.49 13.57 8.00
N VAL A 153 -9.48 14.70 8.71
CA VAL A 153 -10.19 15.93 8.33
C VAL A 153 -9.72 16.41 6.96
N LEU A 154 -8.41 16.52 6.73
CA LEU A 154 -7.83 16.98 5.47
C LEU A 154 -8.27 16.11 4.27
N ILE A 155 -8.26 14.79 4.40
CA ILE A 155 -8.67 13.87 3.34
C ILE A 155 -10.17 14.00 3.03
N LEU A 156 -11.00 13.95 4.07
CA LEU A 156 -12.45 13.98 3.91
C LEU A 156 -12.94 15.33 3.39
N ARG A 157 -12.31 16.42 3.80
CA ARG A 157 -12.59 17.76 3.27
C ARG A 157 -12.51 17.81 1.75
N VAL A 158 -11.47 17.21 1.16
CA VAL A 158 -11.30 17.17 -0.30
C VAL A 158 -12.41 16.34 -0.96
N ILE A 159 -12.71 15.15 -0.43
CA ILE A 159 -13.68 14.24 -1.05
C ILE A 159 -15.11 14.76 -0.93
N ILE A 160 -15.46 15.39 0.20
CA ILE A 160 -16.77 16.04 0.38
C ILE A 160 -16.93 17.22 -0.59
N LYS A 161 -15.88 18.04 -0.74
CA LYS A 161 -15.89 19.16 -1.69
C LYS A 161 -16.04 18.67 -3.14
N TYR A 162 -15.45 17.52 -3.46
CA TYR A 162 -15.45 16.93 -4.79
C TYR A 162 -16.09 15.52 -4.81
N PRO A 163 -17.43 15.42 -4.77
CA PRO A 163 -18.15 14.14 -4.62
C PRO A 163 -18.00 13.18 -5.81
N HIS A 164 -17.39 13.62 -6.91
CA HIS A 164 -17.04 12.79 -8.06
C HIS A 164 -15.69 12.08 -7.91
N LEU A 165 -14.84 12.55 -6.99
CA LEU A 165 -13.58 11.91 -6.63
C LEU A 165 -13.85 10.83 -5.58
N ARG A 166 -13.13 9.72 -5.69
CA ARG A 166 -13.22 8.58 -4.77
C ARG A 166 -11.90 8.42 -4.04
N TYR A 167 -12.02 8.13 -2.74
CA TYR A 167 -10.87 7.74 -1.94
C TYR A 167 -10.25 6.45 -2.50
N TYR A 168 -8.93 6.43 -2.64
CA TYR A 168 -8.17 5.21 -2.92
C TYR A 168 -7.19 4.94 -1.77
N GLN A 169 -6.95 3.65 -1.49
CA GLN A 169 -6.00 3.25 -0.47
C GLN A 169 -4.58 3.63 -0.90
N GLY A 170 -3.94 4.49 -0.11
CA GLY A 170 -2.65 5.13 -0.41
C GLY A 170 -2.72 6.66 -0.52
N TYR A 171 -3.91 7.23 -0.70
CA TYR A 171 -4.07 8.70 -0.72
C TYR A 171 -3.66 9.35 0.61
N HIS A 172 -3.84 8.65 1.73
CA HIS A 172 -3.37 9.10 3.05
C HIS A 172 -1.84 9.22 3.14
N ASP A 173 -1.09 8.33 2.48
CA ASP A 173 0.39 8.40 2.45
C ASP A 173 0.86 9.66 1.67
N VAL A 174 0.06 10.14 0.71
CA VAL A 174 0.30 11.41 0.04
C VAL A 174 -0.01 12.59 0.97
N ALA A 175 -1.22 12.59 1.54
CA ALA A 175 -1.73 13.66 2.39
C ALA A 175 -0.89 13.89 3.66
N ILE A 176 -0.42 12.83 4.32
CA ILE A 176 0.39 12.95 5.55
C ILE A 176 1.68 13.73 5.31
N THR A 177 2.33 13.55 4.15
CA THR A 177 3.56 14.26 3.81
C THR A 177 3.32 15.77 3.74
N PHE A 178 2.21 16.20 3.12
CA PHE A 178 1.83 17.61 3.10
C PHE A 178 1.47 18.13 4.48
N LEU A 179 0.70 17.36 5.26
CA LEU A 179 0.34 17.73 6.63
C LEU A 179 1.58 17.98 7.49
N LEU A 180 2.60 17.12 7.40
CA LEU A 180 3.84 17.25 8.18
C LEU A 180 4.69 18.46 7.77
N VAL A 181 4.73 18.79 6.48
CA VAL A 181 5.55 19.91 5.98
C VAL A 181 4.87 21.26 6.17
N VAL A 182 3.61 21.36 5.72
CA VAL A 182 2.89 22.64 5.57
C VAL A 182 1.74 22.85 6.55
N GLY A 183 1.36 21.82 7.32
CA GLY A 183 0.23 21.86 8.24
C GLY A 183 -1.12 21.70 7.53
N GLU A 184 -2.19 21.68 8.31
CA GLU A 184 -3.53 21.30 7.84
C GLU A 184 -4.10 22.27 6.79
N ALA A 185 -4.09 23.57 7.07
CA ALA A 185 -4.76 24.57 6.21
C ALA A 185 -4.17 24.60 4.80
N LEU A 186 -2.84 24.73 4.71
CA LEU A 186 -2.15 24.75 3.43
C LEU A 186 -2.10 23.35 2.79
N GLY A 187 -1.99 22.30 3.61
CA GLY A 187 -2.05 20.92 3.16
C GLY A 187 -3.37 20.61 2.45
N PHE A 188 -4.49 21.12 2.95
CA PHE A 188 -5.78 21.01 2.28
C PHE A 188 -5.78 21.68 0.90
N SER A 189 -5.35 22.94 0.79
CA SER A 189 -5.31 23.66 -0.51
C SER A 189 -4.41 22.97 -1.53
N ILE A 190 -3.26 22.44 -1.08
CA ILE A 190 -2.37 21.64 -1.94
C ILE A 190 -3.06 20.34 -2.38
N MET A 191 -3.63 19.58 -1.44
CA MET A 191 -4.26 18.30 -1.76
C MET A 191 -5.50 18.46 -2.63
N GLU A 192 -6.27 19.53 -2.47
CA GLU A 192 -7.35 19.90 -3.37
C GLU A 192 -6.85 20.07 -4.81
N ARG A 193 -5.80 20.88 -5.00
CA ARG A 193 -5.22 21.14 -6.32
C ARG A 193 -4.69 19.84 -6.94
N LEU A 194 -3.98 19.03 -6.18
CA LEU A 194 -3.43 17.75 -6.66
C LEU A 194 -4.51 16.73 -6.99
N SER A 195 -5.58 16.68 -6.19
CA SER A 195 -6.70 15.75 -6.41
C SER A 195 -7.49 16.04 -7.68
N THR A 196 -7.50 17.30 -8.12
CA THR A 196 -8.18 17.73 -9.35
C THR A 196 -7.25 17.73 -10.57
N ASP A 197 -5.93 17.60 -10.38
CA ASP A 197 -4.92 17.53 -11.42
C ASP A 197 -4.16 16.18 -11.38
N HIS A 198 -2.99 16.13 -10.72
CA HIS A 198 -2.07 14.98 -10.75
C HIS A 198 -2.68 13.65 -10.31
N LEU A 199 -3.49 13.66 -9.26
CA LEU A 199 -4.06 12.46 -8.63
C LEU A 199 -5.47 12.15 -9.14
N ARG A 200 -6.04 13.00 -10.01
CA ARG A 200 -7.42 12.88 -10.47
C ARG A 200 -7.75 11.50 -11.00
N GLU A 201 -6.88 10.94 -11.83
CA GLU A 201 -7.11 9.61 -12.43
C GLU A 201 -7.00 8.47 -11.42
N CYS A 202 -6.24 8.66 -10.34
CA CYS A 202 -6.15 7.70 -9.24
C CYS A 202 -7.42 7.72 -8.37
N MET A 203 -8.15 8.85 -8.36
CA MET A 203 -9.40 9.04 -7.61
C MET A 203 -10.66 8.75 -8.43
N GLU A 204 -10.53 8.08 -9.57
CA GLU A 204 -11.69 7.63 -10.34
C GLU A 204 -12.37 6.42 -9.67
N PRO A 205 -13.68 6.18 -9.92
CA PRO A 205 -14.38 5.04 -9.33
C PRO A 205 -13.78 3.66 -9.65
N THR A 206 -13.00 3.56 -10.75
CA THR A 206 -12.33 2.33 -11.14
C THR A 206 -10.82 2.57 -11.33
N MET A 207 -10.02 1.55 -11.02
CA MET A 207 -8.55 1.59 -11.19
C MET A 207 -8.10 1.42 -12.66
N GLU A 208 -9.03 1.46 -13.63
CA GLU A 208 -8.71 1.22 -15.05
C GLU A 208 -7.76 2.27 -15.60
N LYS A 209 -7.99 3.57 -15.29
CA LYS A 209 -7.11 4.65 -15.73
C LYS A 209 -5.73 4.55 -15.08
N THR A 210 -5.66 4.33 -13.77
CA THR A 210 -4.40 4.10 -13.05
C THR A 210 -3.61 2.94 -13.67
N SER A 211 -4.28 1.80 -13.91
CA SER A 211 -3.67 0.61 -14.52
C SER A 211 -3.17 0.90 -15.95
N TYR A 212 -3.95 1.67 -16.72
CA TYR A 212 -3.55 2.13 -18.05
C TYR A 212 -2.28 3.00 -17.98
N ARG A 213 -2.21 3.94 -17.03
CA ARG A 213 -1.03 4.79 -16.84
C ARG A 213 0.22 4.00 -16.47
N LEU A 214 0.12 3.03 -15.57
CA LEU A 214 1.27 2.16 -15.24
C LEU A 214 1.86 1.45 -16.46
N THR A 215 1.04 1.17 -17.48
CA THR A 215 1.50 0.51 -18.70
C THR A 215 2.54 1.33 -19.48
N TYR A 216 2.66 2.64 -19.24
CA TYR A 216 3.71 3.48 -19.84
C TYR A 216 5.13 3.04 -19.49
N ILE A 217 5.33 2.36 -18.35
CA ILE A 217 6.65 1.89 -17.91
C ILE A 217 7.28 0.98 -18.98
N TYR A 218 6.52 0.05 -19.57
CA TYR A 218 7.08 -0.92 -20.52
C TYR A 218 7.51 -0.30 -21.86
N PRO A 219 6.67 0.50 -22.56
CA PRO A 219 7.12 1.23 -23.74
C PRO A 219 8.26 2.20 -23.44
N LEU A 220 8.36 2.74 -22.23
CA LEU A 220 9.52 3.54 -21.87
C LEU A 220 10.78 2.67 -21.77
N LEU A 221 10.72 1.55 -21.03
CA LEU A 221 11.81 0.59 -20.91
C LEU A 221 12.26 0.06 -22.28
N SER A 222 11.34 -0.21 -23.21
CA SER A 222 11.70 -0.67 -24.56
C SER A 222 12.54 0.35 -25.35
N ARG A 223 12.44 1.64 -25.03
CA ARG A 223 13.23 2.71 -25.66
C ARG A 223 14.58 2.94 -24.98
N VAL A 224 14.62 2.85 -23.65
CA VAL A 224 15.80 3.24 -22.86
C VAL A 224 16.71 2.04 -22.52
N ASP A 225 16.13 0.87 -22.29
CA ASP A 225 16.86 -0.38 -22.05
C ASP A 225 16.12 -1.59 -22.65
N PRO A 226 16.30 -1.86 -23.96
CA PRO A 226 15.62 -2.96 -24.64
C PRO A 226 15.89 -4.34 -24.04
N LYS A 227 17.10 -4.57 -23.48
CA LYS A 227 17.47 -5.85 -22.88
C LYS A 227 16.69 -6.10 -21.59
N LEU A 228 16.60 -5.06 -20.75
CA LEU A 228 15.81 -5.11 -19.52
C LEU A 228 14.32 -5.30 -19.82
N TYR A 229 13.81 -4.55 -20.80
CA TYR A 229 12.44 -4.71 -21.30
C TYR A 229 12.15 -6.16 -21.72
N GLU A 230 12.99 -6.76 -22.57
CA GLU A 230 12.80 -8.13 -23.04
C GLU A 230 12.84 -9.15 -21.90
N PHE A 231 13.76 -8.97 -20.95
CA PHE A 231 13.87 -9.86 -19.79
C PHE A 231 12.61 -9.80 -18.93
N MET A 232 12.14 -8.60 -18.58
CA MET A 232 10.93 -8.40 -17.77
C MET A 232 9.65 -8.84 -18.51
N ASP A 233 9.56 -8.64 -19.83
CA ASP A 233 8.40 -9.10 -20.63
C ASP A 233 8.36 -10.63 -20.70
N ARG A 234 9.51 -11.30 -20.87
CA ARG A 234 9.60 -12.77 -20.82
C ARG A 234 9.23 -13.34 -19.47
N ALA A 235 9.65 -12.70 -18.38
CA ALA A 235 9.30 -13.09 -17.02
C ALA A 235 7.81 -12.83 -16.68
N MET A 236 7.08 -12.07 -17.51
CA MET A 236 5.67 -11.72 -17.33
C MET A 236 5.38 -11.01 -15.99
N VAL A 237 6.30 -10.15 -15.52
CA VAL A 237 6.16 -9.45 -14.23
C VAL A 237 4.98 -8.46 -14.21
N GLY A 238 4.64 -7.86 -15.35
CA GLY A 238 3.61 -6.83 -15.43
C GLY A 238 4.05 -5.54 -14.73
N THR A 239 3.10 -4.66 -14.38
CA THR A 239 3.41 -3.34 -13.80
C THR A 239 2.90 -3.16 -12.37
N MET A 240 2.37 -4.22 -11.75
CA MET A 240 1.73 -4.12 -10.44
C MET A 240 2.71 -3.78 -9.31
N PHE A 241 3.99 -4.13 -9.45
CA PHE A 241 5.04 -3.74 -8.50
C PHE A 241 5.16 -2.22 -8.36
N ALA A 242 4.83 -1.45 -9.41
CA ALA A 242 4.93 0.01 -9.42
C ALA A 242 3.64 0.71 -8.98
N LEU A 243 2.54 -0.04 -8.77
CA LEU A 243 1.27 0.55 -8.34
C LEU A 243 1.39 1.28 -6.99
N PRO A 244 1.98 0.69 -5.93
CA PRO A 244 2.17 1.40 -4.66
C PRO A 244 3.01 2.67 -4.81
N TRP A 245 4.05 2.63 -5.66
CA TRP A 245 4.90 3.78 -5.93
C TRP A 245 4.13 4.93 -6.56
N TYR A 246 3.33 4.63 -7.58
CA TYR A 246 2.56 5.64 -8.30
C TYR A 246 1.45 6.24 -7.45
N LEU A 247 0.71 5.41 -6.71
CA LEU A 247 -0.40 5.85 -5.87
C LEU A 247 0.05 6.68 -4.66
N THR A 248 1.24 6.41 -4.12
CA THR A 248 1.72 7.06 -2.89
C THR A 248 2.85 8.05 -3.14
N TRP A 249 3.15 8.37 -4.40
CA TRP A 249 4.33 9.15 -4.79
C TRP A 249 5.62 8.65 -4.12
N PHE A 250 5.78 7.33 -4.08
CA PHE A 250 6.85 6.59 -3.40
C PHE A 250 6.91 6.78 -1.88
N GLY A 251 6.06 7.62 -1.30
CA GLY A 251 6.02 7.88 0.13
C GLY A 251 6.06 6.57 0.91
N HIS A 252 5.11 5.69 0.65
CA HIS A 252 5.00 4.40 1.34
C HIS A 252 6.23 3.49 1.20
N SER A 253 6.97 3.58 0.10
CA SER A 253 8.03 2.64 -0.25
C SER A 253 9.44 3.12 0.13
N LEU A 254 9.58 4.38 0.53
CA LEU A 254 10.85 4.95 0.99
C LEU A 254 10.91 5.04 2.51
N ASN A 255 12.10 4.78 3.03
CA ASN A 255 12.40 4.75 4.46
C ASN A 255 13.00 6.06 4.97
N GLN A 256 13.48 6.93 4.08
CA GLN A 256 14.08 8.21 4.44
C GLN A 256 13.09 9.34 4.14
N TYR A 257 12.71 10.11 5.17
CA TYR A 257 11.82 11.25 5.00
C TYR A 257 12.39 12.27 4.00
N LYS A 258 13.70 12.52 4.06
CA LYS A 258 14.43 13.44 3.16
C LYS A 258 14.20 13.10 1.68
N ASP A 259 14.26 11.81 1.32
CA ASP A 259 14.06 11.35 -0.06
C ASP A 259 12.61 11.51 -0.50
N VAL A 260 11.65 11.22 0.40
CA VAL A 260 10.21 11.42 0.14
C VAL A 260 9.93 12.88 -0.19
N VAL A 261 10.33 13.82 0.67
CA VAL A 261 10.04 15.25 0.42
C VAL A 261 10.80 15.80 -0.78
N ARG A 262 12.00 15.26 -1.09
CA ARG A 262 12.75 15.58 -2.30
C ARG A 262 12.02 15.14 -3.58
N LEU A 263 11.39 13.96 -3.57
CA LEU A 263 10.54 13.52 -4.67
C LEU A 263 9.31 14.42 -4.83
N TYR A 264 8.74 14.91 -3.74
CA TYR A 264 7.58 15.80 -3.79
C TYR A 264 7.95 17.15 -4.40
N ASP A 265 9.12 17.71 -4.05
CA ASP A 265 9.67 18.90 -4.71
C ASP A 265 9.69 18.69 -6.25
N PHE A 266 10.20 17.55 -6.69
CA PHE A 266 10.32 17.20 -8.11
C PHE A 266 8.97 16.99 -8.79
N PHE A 267 8.03 16.27 -8.17
CA PHE A 267 6.72 15.97 -8.74
C PHE A 267 5.80 17.18 -8.84
N LEU A 268 5.81 18.05 -7.83
CA LEU A 268 5.06 19.31 -7.85
C LEU A 268 5.51 20.23 -8.98
N ALA A 269 6.80 20.23 -9.29
CA ALA A 269 7.38 21.01 -10.37
C ALA A 269 7.29 20.35 -11.75
N SER A 270 6.79 19.11 -11.83
CA SER A 270 6.80 18.30 -13.05
C SER A 270 5.39 17.96 -13.55
N PRO A 271 5.26 17.57 -14.84
CA PRO A 271 3.99 17.09 -15.37
C PRO A 271 3.45 15.84 -14.64
N PRO A 272 2.12 15.61 -14.61
CA PRO A 272 1.49 14.54 -13.83
C PRO A 272 2.03 13.12 -14.01
N LEU A 273 2.54 12.77 -15.19
CA LEU A 273 3.05 11.42 -15.47
C LEU A 273 4.52 11.21 -15.06
N MET A 274 5.20 12.24 -14.54
CA MET A 274 6.61 12.16 -14.13
C MET A 274 6.91 11.04 -13.11
N PRO A 275 6.05 10.73 -12.13
CA PRO A 275 6.30 9.61 -11.22
C PRO A 275 6.52 8.25 -11.94
N LEU A 276 5.92 8.04 -13.11
CA LEU A 276 6.14 6.83 -13.91
C LEU A 276 7.51 6.80 -14.58
N TYR A 277 8.06 7.95 -14.93
CA TYR A 277 9.42 8.07 -15.47
C TYR A 277 10.46 7.84 -14.38
N VAL A 278 10.18 8.31 -13.15
CA VAL A 278 10.98 7.98 -11.97
C VAL A 278 10.93 6.48 -11.68
N ALA A 279 9.75 5.87 -11.73
CA ALA A 279 9.61 4.41 -11.56
C ALA A 279 10.44 3.63 -12.59
N ALA A 280 10.38 4.00 -13.88
CA ALA A 280 11.20 3.37 -14.91
C ALA A 280 12.70 3.60 -14.71
N SER A 281 13.10 4.82 -14.31
CA SER A 281 14.50 5.16 -14.00
C SER A 281 15.03 4.36 -12.81
N LEU A 282 14.21 4.13 -11.79
CA LEU A 282 14.53 3.27 -10.65
C LEU A 282 14.70 1.81 -11.06
N VAL A 283 13.83 1.28 -11.93
CA VAL A 283 13.97 -0.08 -12.48
C VAL A 283 15.26 -0.21 -13.29
N VAL A 284 15.62 0.81 -14.07
CA VAL A 284 16.88 0.82 -14.84
C VAL A 284 18.10 0.93 -13.94
N GLU A 285 18.06 1.69 -12.83
CA GLU A 285 19.15 1.74 -11.85
C GLU A 285 19.47 0.34 -11.31
N ARG A 286 18.43 -0.46 -11.08
CA ARG A 286 18.52 -1.80 -10.49
C ARG A 286 18.58 -2.92 -11.53
N ARG A 287 18.95 -2.60 -12.77
CA ARG A 287 18.92 -3.57 -13.89
C ARG A 287 19.78 -4.81 -13.66
N GLU A 288 20.95 -4.65 -13.03
CA GLU A 288 21.86 -5.79 -12.81
C GLU A 288 21.26 -6.74 -11.76
N GLU A 289 20.68 -6.21 -10.67
CA GLU A 289 19.94 -7.02 -9.69
C GLU A 289 18.76 -7.76 -10.33
N VAL A 290 18.05 -7.12 -11.27
CA VAL A 290 16.95 -7.75 -12.02
C VAL A 290 17.45 -8.88 -12.91
N PHE A 291 18.58 -8.71 -13.61
CA PHE A 291 19.17 -9.76 -14.45
C PHE A 291 19.72 -10.94 -13.65
N GLU A 292 20.13 -10.71 -12.40
CA GLU A 292 20.59 -11.75 -11.48
C GLU A 292 19.45 -12.62 -10.93
N GLN A 293 18.20 -12.15 -10.98
CA GLN A 293 17.05 -12.95 -10.57
C GLN A 293 16.76 -14.10 -11.54
N GLY A 294 16.00 -15.09 -11.05
CA GLY A 294 15.29 -16.01 -11.94
C GLY A 294 14.40 -15.25 -12.92
N CYS A 295 14.35 -15.69 -14.19
CA CYS A 295 13.46 -15.13 -15.21
C CYS A 295 12.01 -15.58 -14.95
N ASP A 296 11.48 -15.26 -13.78
CA ASP A 296 10.14 -15.58 -13.32
C ASP A 296 9.48 -14.36 -12.67
N MET A 297 8.14 -14.33 -12.70
CA MET A 297 7.36 -13.18 -12.25
C MET A 297 7.55 -12.89 -10.75
N ALA A 298 7.60 -13.92 -9.91
CA ALA A 298 7.57 -13.76 -8.47
C ALA A 298 8.89 -13.18 -7.93
N SER A 299 10.03 -13.69 -8.40
CA SER A 299 11.35 -13.23 -7.99
C SER A 299 11.56 -11.75 -8.32
N ILE A 300 11.27 -11.36 -9.57
CA ILE A 300 11.42 -9.97 -10.02
C ILE A 300 10.41 -9.05 -9.31
N HIS A 301 9.16 -9.49 -9.14
CA HIS A 301 8.15 -8.70 -8.42
C HIS A 301 8.57 -8.47 -6.96
N CYS A 302 9.10 -9.49 -6.27
CA CYS A 302 9.58 -9.38 -4.90
C CYS A 302 10.74 -8.38 -4.79
N LEU A 303 11.75 -8.53 -5.66
CA LEU A 303 12.89 -7.62 -5.73
C LEU A 303 12.45 -6.16 -5.93
N LEU A 304 11.58 -5.92 -6.91
CA LEU A 304 11.12 -4.58 -7.25
C LEU A 304 10.13 -4.03 -6.23
N SER A 305 9.48 -4.84 -5.41
CA SER A 305 8.57 -4.34 -4.38
C SER A 305 9.31 -3.70 -3.20
N GLN A 306 10.62 -3.96 -3.06
CA GLN A 306 11.47 -3.40 -2.01
C GLN A 306 12.44 -2.40 -2.61
N ILE A 307 12.45 -1.16 -2.11
CA ILE A 307 13.39 -0.12 -2.54
C ILE A 307 14.55 -0.06 -1.52
N PRO A 308 15.82 -0.26 -1.95
CA PRO A 308 16.99 -0.10 -1.08
C PRO A 308 17.17 1.33 -0.57
N ASP A 309 17.73 1.48 0.64
CA ASP A 309 17.98 2.79 1.27
C ASP A 309 19.13 3.58 0.61
N ASN A 310 20.02 2.92 -0.13
CA ASN A 310 21.30 3.46 -0.61
C ASN A 310 21.30 3.81 -2.11
N LEU A 311 20.18 4.32 -2.63
CA LEU A 311 20.05 4.68 -4.04
C LEU A 311 20.49 6.12 -4.32
N ASP A 312 21.12 6.33 -5.48
CA ASP A 312 21.40 7.66 -6.01
C ASP A 312 20.11 8.30 -6.58
N PHE A 313 19.30 8.88 -5.69
CA PHE A 313 18.05 9.52 -6.08
C PHE A 313 18.25 10.69 -7.04
N GLU A 314 19.31 11.48 -6.91
CA GLU A 314 19.57 12.59 -7.84
C GLU A 314 19.87 12.06 -9.25
N GLY A 315 20.70 11.02 -9.37
CA GLY A 315 20.93 10.32 -10.64
C GLY A 315 19.64 9.75 -11.25
N ILE A 316 18.77 9.14 -10.42
CA ILE A 316 17.47 8.61 -10.84
C ILE A 316 16.58 9.73 -11.39
N LEU A 317 16.49 10.88 -10.70
CA LEU A 317 15.67 12.02 -11.09
C LEU A 317 16.17 12.66 -12.39
N GLN A 318 17.49 12.85 -12.53
CA GLN A 318 18.08 13.42 -13.76
C GLN A 318 17.82 12.53 -14.97
N ARG A 319 17.97 11.20 -14.83
CA ARG A 319 17.63 10.26 -15.91
C ARG A 319 16.14 10.29 -16.24
N ALA A 320 15.26 10.33 -15.23
CA ALA A 320 13.81 10.42 -15.45
C ALA A 320 13.44 11.67 -16.24
N LEU A 321 14.06 12.82 -15.93
CA LEU A 321 13.88 14.05 -16.69
C LEU A 321 14.39 13.91 -18.14
N GLY A 322 15.54 13.27 -18.33
CA GLY A 322 16.09 12.94 -19.65
C GLY A 322 15.13 12.07 -20.47
N TYR A 323 14.58 11.02 -19.86
CA TYR A 323 13.59 10.13 -20.45
C TYR A 323 12.31 10.87 -20.86
N TYR A 324 11.80 11.76 -20.01
CA TYR A 324 10.61 12.55 -20.31
C TYR A 324 10.83 13.46 -21.53
N LYS A 325 12.02 14.08 -21.63
CA LYS A 325 12.38 14.95 -22.76
C LYS A 325 12.52 14.18 -24.06
N SER A 326 13.19 13.03 -24.05
CA SER A 326 13.42 12.23 -25.28
C SER A 326 12.15 11.48 -25.72
N HIS A 327 11.41 10.91 -24.77
CA HIS A 327 10.28 10.03 -24.97
C HIS A 327 9.01 10.54 -24.25
N PRO A 328 8.49 11.73 -24.59
CA PRO A 328 7.30 12.26 -23.93
C PRO A 328 6.08 11.35 -24.13
N PRO A 329 5.08 11.40 -23.22
CA PRO A 329 3.95 10.45 -23.19
C PRO A 329 3.23 10.27 -24.53
N GLN A 330 3.09 11.36 -25.29
CA GLN A 330 2.41 11.38 -26.59
C GLN A 330 3.09 10.47 -27.62
N LYS A 331 4.43 10.32 -27.55
CA LYS A 331 5.19 9.42 -28.44
C LYS A 331 5.00 7.95 -28.06
N LEU A 332 4.79 7.66 -26.77
CA LEU A 332 4.65 6.30 -26.24
C LEU A 332 3.21 5.76 -26.33
N GLU A 333 2.22 6.64 -26.42
CA GLU A 333 0.78 6.31 -26.37
C GLU A 333 0.36 5.19 -27.35
N SER A 334 0.92 5.17 -28.56
CA SER A 334 0.58 4.14 -29.55
C SER A 334 1.04 2.74 -29.14
N GLU A 335 2.19 2.64 -28.47
CA GLU A 335 2.75 1.39 -27.96
C GLU A 335 2.03 0.94 -26.68
N VAL A 336 1.67 1.89 -25.81
CA VAL A 336 0.83 1.65 -24.63
C VAL A 336 -0.48 1.00 -25.04
N LYS A 337 -1.22 1.59 -26.00
CA LYS A 337 -2.50 1.03 -26.49
C LYS A 337 -2.35 -0.39 -27.04
N LYS A 338 -1.28 -0.65 -27.80
CA LYS A 338 -0.99 -1.99 -28.34
C LYS A 338 -0.76 -2.99 -27.22
N ARG A 339 0.01 -2.61 -26.19
CA ARG A 339 0.30 -3.47 -25.04
C ARG A 339 -0.96 -3.77 -24.22
N VAL A 340 -1.75 -2.76 -23.87
CA VAL A 340 -3.01 -2.94 -23.13
C VAL A 340 -3.96 -3.88 -23.88
N LYS A 341 -4.07 -3.73 -25.20
CA LYS A 341 -4.87 -4.64 -26.04
C LYS A 341 -4.33 -6.07 -26.01
N LYS A 342 -3.01 -6.26 -26.16
CA LYS A 342 -2.35 -7.57 -26.09
C LYS A 342 -2.61 -8.26 -24.74
N GLU A 343 -2.45 -7.54 -23.63
CA GLU A 343 -2.68 -8.07 -22.28
C GLU A 343 -4.17 -8.41 -22.06
N ALA A 344 -5.10 -7.56 -22.51
CA ALA A 344 -6.53 -7.83 -22.42
C ALA A 344 -6.95 -9.08 -23.24
N GLU A 345 -6.37 -9.28 -24.43
CA GLU A 345 -6.59 -10.48 -25.23
C GLU A 345 -6.03 -11.74 -24.57
N GLN A 346 -4.87 -11.64 -23.92
CA GLN A 346 -4.26 -12.74 -23.16
C GLN A 346 -5.14 -13.13 -21.96
N ARG A 347 -5.58 -12.16 -21.15
CA ARG A 347 -6.49 -12.38 -20.02
C ARG A 347 -7.77 -13.07 -20.46
N LYS A 348 -8.42 -12.58 -21.51
CA LYS A 348 -9.63 -13.21 -22.08
C LYS A 348 -9.39 -14.66 -22.52
N LYS A 349 -8.25 -14.94 -23.16
CA LYS A 349 -7.88 -16.31 -23.58
C LYS A 349 -7.68 -17.23 -22.37
N GLU A 350 -7.06 -16.73 -21.32
CA GLU A 350 -6.84 -17.47 -20.08
C GLU A 350 -8.14 -17.74 -19.31
N GLU A 351 -8.99 -16.72 -19.13
CA GLU A 351 -10.32 -16.86 -18.54
C GLU A 351 -11.18 -17.88 -19.30
N MET A 352 -11.17 -17.84 -20.64
CA MET A 352 -11.85 -18.82 -21.46
C MET A 352 -11.31 -20.24 -21.25
N ARG A 353 -9.98 -20.41 -21.09
CA ARG A 353 -9.36 -21.71 -20.79
C ARG A 353 -9.77 -22.22 -19.42
N ILE A 354 -9.74 -21.36 -18.40
CA ILE A 354 -10.15 -21.69 -17.02
C ILE A 354 -11.63 -22.08 -17.01
N ARG A 355 -12.50 -21.27 -17.63
CA ARG A 355 -13.94 -21.56 -17.72
C ARG A 355 -14.23 -22.88 -18.44
N LYS A 356 -13.51 -23.19 -19.53
CA LYS A 356 -13.63 -24.49 -20.21
C LYS A 356 -13.19 -25.66 -19.31
N ARG A 357 -12.11 -25.49 -18.53
CA ARG A 357 -11.66 -26.50 -17.55
C ARG A 357 -12.68 -26.71 -16.43
N LEU A 358 -13.22 -25.64 -15.86
CA LEU A 358 -14.26 -25.70 -14.83
C LEU A 358 -15.53 -26.36 -15.35
N ASN A 359 -16.00 -25.99 -16.54
CA ASN A 359 -17.16 -26.63 -17.17
C ASN A 359 -16.92 -28.11 -17.43
N ARG A 360 -15.74 -28.50 -17.92
CA ARG A 360 -15.39 -29.91 -18.12
C ARG A 360 -15.39 -30.68 -16.79
N ASN A 361 -14.79 -30.13 -15.74
CA ASN A 361 -14.77 -30.77 -14.41
C ASN A 361 -16.18 -30.87 -13.82
N ASN A 362 -17.02 -29.85 -13.97
CA ASN A 362 -18.42 -29.89 -13.56
C ASN A 362 -19.20 -30.96 -14.34
N THR A 363 -18.97 -31.07 -15.66
CA THR A 363 -19.60 -32.10 -16.49
C THR A 363 -19.16 -33.52 -16.08
N ILE A 364 -17.88 -33.69 -15.71
CA ILE A 364 -17.35 -34.96 -15.18
C ILE A 364 -17.98 -35.28 -13.83
N TRP A 365 -18.10 -34.29 -12.93
CA TRP A 365 -18.71 -34.46 -11.62
C TRP A 365 -20.20 -34.82 -11.71
N VAL A 366 -20.95 -34.15 -12.59
CA VAL A 366 -22.36 -34.49 -12.88
C VAL A 366 -22.49 -35.90 -13.48
N ARG A 367 -21.61 -36.30 -14.40
CA ARG A 367 -21.61 -37.67 -14.96
C ARG A 367 -21.25 -38.72 -13.90
N PHE A 368 -20.32 -38.41 -13.00
CA PHE A 368 -19.96 -39.27 -11.89
C PHE A 368 -21.11 -39.39 -10.90
N SER A 369 -21.68 -38.27 -10.46
CA SER A 369 -22.85 -38.22 -9.58
C SER A 369 -24.04 -39.00 -10.15
N ASN A 370 -24.30 -38.93 -11.46
CA ASN A 370 -25.39 -39.68 -12.10
C ASN A 370 -25.10 -41.17 -12.31
N ARG A 371 -23.82 -41.61 -12.19
CA ARG A 371 -23.43 -43.02 -12.23
C ARG A 371 -23.27 -43.64 -10.84
N VAL A 372 -23.23 -42.83 -9.79
CA VAL A 372 -23.20 -43.31 -8.41
C VAL A 372 -24.64 -43.60 -7.97
N PRO A 373 -24.98 -44.84 -7.59
CA PRO A 373 -26.31 -45.18 -7.11
C PRO A 373 -26.70 -44.34 -5.89
N SER A 374 -27.97 -43.90 -5.81
CA SER A 374 -28.45 -42.97 -4.76
C SER A 374 -28.18 -43.42 -3.32
N TRP A 375 -28.07 -44.74 -3.07
CA TRP A 375 -27.76 -45.30 -1.75
C TRP A 375 -26.33 -45.00 -1.26
N LEU A 376 -25.38 -44.71 -2.17
CA LEU A 376 -24.01 -44.33 -1.81
C LEU A 376 -23.92 -42.84 -1.41
N MET A 377 -24.70 -41.99 -2.05
CA MET A 377 -24.71 -40.53 -1.81
C MET A 377 -25.51 -40.15 -0.55
N PHE A 378 -26.53 -40.94 -0.19
CA PHE A 378 -27.38 -40.68 0.98
C PHE A 378 -26.67 -40.92 2.32
N ASN A 379 -25.62 -41.75 2.34
CA ASN A 379 -24.93 -42.09 3.58
C ASN A 379 -23.86 -41.09 4.00
N TYR A 380 -23.42 -40.14 3.17
CA TYR A 380 -22.34 -39.22 3.58
C TYR A 380 -22.83 -37.99 4.39
N ARG A 381 -24.14 -37.72 4.39
CA ARG A 381 -24.71 -36.48 4.96
C ARG A 381 -25.29 -36.63 6.38
N SER A 382 -25.27 -37.84 6.92
CA SER A 382 -25.70 -38.17 8.29
C SER A 382 -24.48 -38.49 9.16
N LYS A 383 -24.50 -38.11 10.45
CA LYS A 383 -23.42 -38.35 11.42
C LYS A 383 -22.97 -39.82 11.53
N TYR A 384 -23.78 -40.76 11.04
CA TYR A 384 -23.50 -42.20 11.03
C TYR A 384 -22.83 -42.72 9.75
N GLY A 385 -22.69 -41.88 8.72
CA GLY A 385 -22.09 -42.22 7.44
C GLY A 385 -20.62 -42.60 7.49
N LEU A 386 -19.85 -41.80 8.23
CA LEU A 386 -18.43 -42.02 8.45
C LEU A 386 -18.18 -43.31 9.25
N LEU A 387 -19.08 -43.65 10.17
CA LEU A 387 -19.01 -44.86 11.00
C LEU A 387 -19.23 -46.13 10.17
N PHE A 388 -20.13 -46.12 9.19
CA PHE A 388 -20.34 -47.26 8.31
C PHE A 388 -19.15 -47.49 7.35
N ALA A 389 -18.56 -46.42 6.82
CA ALA A 389 -17.40 -46.50 5.93
C ALA A 389 -16.14 -47.02 6.66
N THR A 390 -15.92 -46.56 7.89
CA THR A 390 -14.81 -47.05 8.73
C THR A 390 -15.03 -48.50 9.16
N ALA A 391 -16.26 -48.90 9.51
CA ALA A 391 -16.58 -50.29 9.84
C ALA A 391 -16.38 -51.25 8.66
N THR A 392 -16.70 -50.84 7.43
CA THR A 392 -16.50 -51.69 6.24
C THR A 392 -15.02 -51.84 5.88
N ILE A 393 -14.20 -50.79 6.03
CA ILE A 393 -12.75 -50.88 5.85
C ILE A 393 -12.12 -51.76 6.93
N LEU A 394 -12.55 -51.62 8.18
CA LEU A 394 -12.07 -52.46 9.30
C LEU A 394 -12.49 -53.93 9.14
N LEU A 395 -13.72 -54.22 8.70
CA LEU A 395 -14.17 -55.58 8.37
C LEU A 395 -13.39 -56.17 7.19
N GLY A 396 -13.09 -55.38 6.17
CA GLY A 396 -12.25 -55.79 5.04
C GLY A 396 -10.83 -56.11 5.47
N TYR A 397 -10.23 -55.28 6.33
CA TYR A 397 -8.90 -55.51 6.89
C TYR A 397 -8.88 -56.73 7.83
N TYR A 398 -9.92 -56.92 8.64
CA TYR A 398 -10.07 -58.07 9.53
C TYR A 398 -10.25 -59.38 8.76
N ALA A 399 -11.05 -59.39 7.69
CA ALA A 399 -11.22 -60.55 6.81
C ALA A 399 -9.92 -60.89 6.05
N TYR A 400 -9.17 -59.87 5.62
CA TYR A 400 -7.85 -60.05 5.01
C TYR A 400 -6.84 -60.64 6.00
N TYR A 401 -6.86 -60.17 7.25
CA TYR A 401 -6.01 -60.67 8.33
C TYR A 401 -6.35 -62.12 8.71
N LEU A 402 -7.63 -62.48 8.80
CA LEU A 402 -8.11 -63.86 9.01
C LEU A 402 -7.73 -64.81 7.87
N LYS A 403 -7.73 -64.31 6.62
CA LYS A 403 -7.31 -65.10 5.45
C LYS A 403 -5.79 -65.33 5.44
N THR A 404 -5.01 -64.35 5.86
CA THR A 404 -3.54 -64.47 5.94
C THR A 404 -3.06 -65.28 7.15
N THR A 405 -3.79 -65.30 8.28
CA THR A 405 -3.50 -66.20 9.41
C THR A 405 -3.93 -67.63 9.14
N ASN A 406 -5.10 -67.87 8.53
CA ASN A 406 -5.48 -69.22 8.10
C ASN A 406 -4.52 -69.80 7.05
N SER A 407 -4.02 -68.97 6.11
CA SER A 407 -3.00 -69.40 5.13
C SER A 407 -1.64 -69.74 5.76
N LYS A 408 -1.32 -69.21 6.96
CA LYS A 408 -0.09 -69.57 7.69
C LYS A 408 -0.24 -70.86 8.50
N GLN A 409 -1.45 -71.20 8.97
CA GLN A 409 -1.73 -72.49 9.60
C GLN A 409 -1.73 -73.65 8.60
N THR A 410 -2.13 -73.44 7.35
CA THR A 410 -2.05 -74.48 6.30
C THR A 410 -0.60 -74.74 5.84
N PHE A 411 0.29 -73.75 5.94
CA PHE A 411 1.70 -73.89 5.54
C PHE A 411 2.57 -74.60 6.60
N LEU A 412 2.23 -74.50 7.89
CA LEU A 412 2.93 -75.24 8.97
C LEU A 412 2.48 -76.72 9.12
N GLY A 413 1.38 -77.13 8.49
CA GLY A 413 0.89 -78.52 8.53
C GLY A 413 1.48 -79.46 7.46
N ILE A 414 2.31 -78.95 6.54
CA ILE A 414 2.85 -79.73 5.40
C ILE A 414 4.33 -80.16 5.64
N PHE A 415 4.95 -79.78 6.76
CA PHE A 415 6.35 -80.13 7.09
C PHE A 415 6.52 -81.02 8.34
N ASN A 416 5.50 -81.79 8.74
CA ASN A 416 5.67 -82.84 9.75
C ASN A 416 4.93 -84.12 9.35
N THR A 417 5.58 -84.92 8.49
CA THR A 417 5.61 -86.40 8.49
C THR A 417 6.78 -86.85 7.65
#